data_AF-A0A1W1V495-F1
#
_entry.id   AF-A0A1W1V495-F1
#
_cell.length_a   1.000
_cell.length_b   1.000
_cell.length_c   1.000
_cell.angle_alpha   90.00
_cell.angle_beta   90.00
_cell.angle_gamma   90.00
#
_symmetry.space_group_name_H-M   'P 1'
#
loop_
_entity.id
_entity.type
_entity.pdbx_description
1 polymer ?
#
loop_
_entity_poly.entity_id
_entity_poly.type
_entity_poly.pdbx_seq_one_letter_code
_entity_poly.pdbx_strand_id
1 'polypeptide(L)'
;MSRILSFPFILLLILAEWYGYQAIKTLLPASSLRGRRLAAAIYWVVTVLAWSLAVWAISTRHSGPAPYKTYLSSALVGLLLAKIVVVLFLLPEDLVRMGRWVVRQFTQRATAASGSPITRSQFLSGLALVVAGIPFVAFIWGMLRGATDYQVKRVTLRFPNLPAAFDGFKVLQISDLHTGSFNSSEPLARAVRLINKQQADLIFMTGDLVNNVATEVEAHIDTLAQIQSQLPKLSILGNHDYGDYVEWPSPEAKHENLARLARNHAKIGWRLLLDESHTIERDGEKIAVLGVQNWGAQMRFPKYGNLPKAHAASGDAPFKILLSHDPSHWEGEVLSYPDIDLTLSGHTHGMQFGVNLPFFKWSPVQYVYKQWAGLYQQGQQYLYVNTGLGYLGYPGRVGFLPEITVFELRRA
;
A
#
# COMPACT_ATOMS: atom_id res chain seq x y z
N MET A 1 18.98 14.76 0.65
CA MET A 1 19.89 13.83 1.36
C MET A 1 19.90 12.48 0.65
N SER A 2 21.01 12.09 0.02
CA SER A 2 21.18 10.71 -0.46
C SER A 2 21.19 9.81 0.77
N ARG A 3 20.11 9.05 0.97
CA ARG A 3 20.10 7.99 1.99
C ARG A 3 21.07 6.92 1.50
N ILE A 4 22.31 6.99 1.95
CA ILE A 4 23.25 5.87 1.82
C ILE A 4 22.52 4.65 2.39
N LEU A 5 22.40 3.61 1.58
CA LEU A 5 21.78 2.35 2.00
C LEU A 5 22.49 1.90 3.28
N SER A 6 21.73 1.59 4.33
CA SER A 6 22.32 1.20 5.60
C SER A 6 23.18 -0.05 5.41
N PHE A 7 24.31 -0.14 6.12
CA PHE A 7 25.21 -1.30 6.04
C PHE A 7 24.47 -2.65 6.20
N PRO A 8 23.50 -2.81 7.14
CA PRO A 8 22.71 -4.04 7.24
C PRO A 8 21.92 -4.38 5.98
N PHE A 9 21.38 -3.37 5.29
CA PHE A 9 20.63 -3.60 4.05
C PHE A 9 21.55 -4.07 2.93
N ILE A 10 22.73 -3.45 2.77
CA ILE A 10 23.74 -3.89 1.80
C ILE A 10 24.17 -5.33 2.09
N LEU A 11 24.40 -5.67 3.35
CA LEU A 11 24.75 -7.03 3.75
C LEU A 11 23.64 -8.03 3.38
N LEU A 12 22.37 -7.68 3.64
CA LEU A 12 21.23 -8.52 3.25
C LEU A 12 21.18 -8.74 1.74
N LEU A 13 21.44 -7.71 0.93
CA LEU A 13 21.51 -7.84 -0.53
C LEU A 13 22.62 -8.80 -0.97
N ILE A 14 23.83 -8.64 -0.42
CA ILE A 14 24.96 -9.53 -0.74
C ILE A 14 24.64 -10.97 -0.37
N LEU A 15 24.06 -11.20 0.81
CA LEU A 15 23.63 -12.52 1.25
C LEU A 15 22.56 -13.10 0.31
N ALA A 16 21.56 -12.29 -0.07
CA ALA A 16 20.51 -12.71 -1.00
C ALA A 16 21.07 -13.14 -2.37
N GLU A 17 22.03 -12.38 -2.90
CA GLU A 17 22.72 -12.73 -4.15
C GLU A 17 23.57 -13.99 -4.02
N TRP A 18 24.31 -14.12 -2.93
CA TRP A 18 25.15 -15.28 -2.66
C TRP A 18 24.32 -16.55 -2.51
N TYR A 19 23.28 -16.54 -1.69
CA TYR A 19 22.40 -17.68 -1.47
C TYR A 19 21.61 -18.05 -2.72
N GLY A 20 21.15 -17.06 -3.51
CA GLY A 20 20.55 -17.31 -4.81
C GLY A 20 21.49 -18.05 -5.76
N TYR A 21 22.76 -17.62 -5.83
CA TYR A 21 23.78 -18.32 -6.62
C TYR A 21 24.07 -19.73 -6.10
N GLN A 22 24.22 -19.91 -4.77
CA GLN A 22 24.47 -21.23 -4.19
C GLN A 22 23.33 -22.21 -4.45
N ALA A 23 22.08 -21.74 -4.42
CA ALA A 23 20.91 -22.57 -4.74
C ALA A 23 20.99 -23.12 -6.17
N ILE A 24 21.25 -22.25 -7.15
CA ILE A 24 21.38 -22.63 -8.56
C ILE A 24 22.59 -23.55 -8.76
N LYS A 25 23.75 -23.18 -8.20
CA LYS A 25 24.99 -23.97 -8.31
C LYS A 25 24.82 -25.38 -7.75
N THR A 26 24.09 -25.55 -6.66
CA THR A 26 23.86 -26.85 -6.00
C THR A 26 23.05 -27.81 -6.88
N LEU A 27 22.17 -27.29 -7.73
CA LEU A 27 21.38 -28.09 -8.66
C LEU A 27 22.13 -28.53 -9.92
N LEU A 28 23.31 -27.96 -10.19
CA LEU A 28 24.09 -28.29 -11.38
C LEU A 28 24.97 -29.54 -11.19
N PRO A 29 24.97 -30.50 -12.16
CA PRO A 29 25.76 -31.72 -12.08
C PRO A 29 27.26 -31.47 -11.88
N ALA A 30 27.89 -32.26 -11.01
CA ALA A 30 29.32 -32.15 -10.68
C ALA A 30 30.27 -32.39 -11.86
N SER A 31 29.84 -33.21 -12.83
CA SER A 31 30.60 -33.55 -14.04
C SER A 31 30.71 -32.42 -15.06
N SER A 32 29.95 -31.32 -14.91
CA SER A 32 29.85 -30.25 -15.92
C SER A 32 30.63 -28.99 -15.51
N LEU A 33 31.96 -29.04 -15.44
CA LEU A 33 32.77 -27.85 -15.08
C LEU A 33 32.47 -26.64 -15.99
N ARG A 34 32.32 -26.87 -17.31
CA ARG A 34 31.91 -25.83 -18.26
C ARG A 34 30.49 -25.32 -17.99
N GLY A 35 29.54 -26.22 -17.69
CA GLY A 35 28.15 -25.87 -17.35
C GLY A 35 28.05 -25.02 -16.08
N ARG A 36 28.81 -25.38 -15.03
CA ARG A 36 28.89 -24.59 -13.79
C ARG A 36 29.49 -23.20 -14.00
N ARG A 37 30.57 -23.09 -14.79
CA ARG A 37 31.17 -21.80 -15.14
C ARG A 37 30.22 -20.95 -15.97
N LEU A 38 29.53 -21.54 -16.94
CA LEU A 38 28.54 -20.84 -17.76
C LEU A 38 27.36 -20.36 -16.93
N ALA A 39 26.78 -21.21 -16.08
CA ALA A 39 25.67 -20.83 -15.22
C ALA A 39 26.07 -19.73 -14.20
N ALA A 40 27.28 -19.81 -13.66
CA ALA A 40 27.83 -18.75 -12.81
C ALA A 40 27.98 -17.43 -13.57
N ALA A 41 28.54 -17.49 -14.78
CA ALA A 41 28.68 -16.31 -15.65
C ALA A 41 27.31 -15.70 -15.98
N ILE A 42 26.34 -16.52 -16.38
CA ILE A 42 24.96 -16.07 -16.67
C ILE A 42 24.35 -15.44 -15.43
N TYR A 43 24.39 -16.11 -14.27
CA TYR A 43 23.81 -15.59 -13.03
C TYR A 43 24.38 -14.22 -12.68
N TRP A 44 25.72 -14.10 -12.62
CA TRP A 44 26.36 -12.85 -12.22
C TRP A 44 26.20 -11.74 -13.28
N VAL A 45 26.21 -12.06 -14.58
CA VAL A 45 25.91 -11.08 -15.64
C VAL A 45 24.47 -10.58 -15.50
N VAL A 46 23.49 -11.47 -15.33
CA VAL A 46 22.08 -11.09 -15.13
C VAL A 46 21.92 -10.26 -13.86
N THR A 47 22.55 -10.66 -12.75
CA THR A 47 22.52 -9.89 -11.49
C THR A 47 23.13 -8.50 -11.67
N VAL A 48 24.31 -8.38 -12.30
CA VAL A 48 24.96 -7.08 -12.54
C VAL A 48 24.08 -6.21 -13.43
N LEU A 49 23.58 -6.73 -14.55
CA LEU A 49 22.67 -6.00 -15.44
C LEU A 49 21.41 -5.54 -14.72
N ALA A 50 20.80 -6.43 -13.93
CA ALA A 50 19.61 -6.13 -13.12
C ALA A 50 19.87 -4.98 -12.14
N TRP A 51 20.97 -5.03 -11.38
CA TRP A 51 21.33 -3.96 -10.44
C TRP A 51 21.74 -2.66 -11.14
N SER A 52 22.48 -2.73 -12.25
CA SER A 52 22.81 -1.56 -13.06
C SER A 52 21.55 -0.86 -13.57
N LEU A 53 20.57 -1.63 -14.03
CA LEU A 53 19.26 -1.12 -14.45
C LEU A 53 18.45 -0.53 -13.29
N ALA A 54 18.49 -1.15 -12.09
CA ALA A 54 17.86 -0.58 -10.88
C ALA A 54 18.47 0.78 -10.54
N VAL A 55 19.79 0.84 -10.46
CA VAL A 55 20.53 2.05 -10.10
C VAL A 55 20.24 3.14 -11.13
N TRP A 56 20.24 2.81 -12.42
CA TRP A 56 19.87 3.75 -13.49
C TRP A 56 18.42 4.23 -13.39
N ALA A 57 17.46 3.34 -13.16
CA ALA A 57 16.06 3.70 -13.05
C ALA A 57 15.80 4.59 -11.83
N ILE A 58 16.44 4.30 -10.69
CA ILE A 58 16.35 5.10 -9.47
C ILE A 58 17.06 6.45 -9.64
N SER A 59 18.26 6.48 -10.22
CA SER A 59 19.03 7.73 -10.38
C SER A 59 18.39 8.70 -11.37
N THR A 60 17.67 8.17 -12.37
CA THR A 60 16.98 8.96 -13.40
C THR A 60 15.48 9.08 -13.15
N ARG A 61 15.00 8.79 -11.93
CA ARG A 61 13.57 8.84 -11.58
C ARG A 61 12.98 10.26 -11.66
N HIS A 62 13.82 11.29 -11.53
CA HIS A 62 13.40 12.69 -11.61
C HIS A 62 13.33 13.22 -13.06
N SER A 63 13.81 12.45 -14.05
CA SER A 63 13.86 12.85 -15.46
C SER A 63 12.52 12.64 -16.20
N GLY A 64 11.40 12.72 -15.48
CA GLY A 64 10.03 12.53 -16.00
C GLY A 64 9.46 11.12 -15.82
N PRO A 65 8.11 10.99 -15.85
CA PRO A 65 7.42 9.73 -15.67
C PRO A 65 7.64 8.83 -16.88
N ALA A 66 8.46 7.80 -16.68
CA ALA A 66 8.67 6.74 -17.66
C ALA A 66 8.09 5.45 -17.07
N PRO A 67 6.86 5.03 -17.46
CA PRO A 67 6.22 3.83 -16.91
C PRO A 67 7.14 2.61 -16.93
N TYR A 68 7.92 2.43 -18.00
CA TYR A 68 8.87 1.33 -18.11
C TYR A 68 9.93 1.31 -16.99
N LYS A 69 10.38 2.46 -16.46
CA LYS A 69 11.34 2.52 -15.34
C LYS A 69 10.70 2.02 -14.05
N THR A 70 9.45 2.36 -13.81
CA THR A 70 8.66 1.92 -12.65
C THR A 70 8.47 0.41 -12.67
N TYR A 71 8.10 -0.14 -13.84
CA TYR A 71 7.94 -1.58 -14.03
C TYR A 71 9.27 -2.32 -13.88
N LEU A 72 10.36 -1.79 -14.46
CA LEU A 72 11.69 -2.38 -14.33
C LEU A 72 12.17 -2.40 -12.88
N SER A 73 12.08 -1.26 -12.18
CA SER A 73 12.46 -1.16 -10.76
C SER A 73 11.63 -2.10 -9.89
N SER A 74 10.35 -2.25 -10.20
CA SER A 74 9.45 -3.17 -9.51
C SER A 74 9.81 -4.63 -9.75
N ALA A 75 10.10 -5.04 -10.98
CA ALA A 75 10.55 -6.40 -11.27
C ALA A 75 11.81 -6.78 -10.46
N LEU A 76 12.71 -5.81 -10.25
CA LEU A 76 13.91 -5.99 -9.42
C LEU A 76 13.59 -6.16 -7.94
N VAL A 77 12.63 -5.40 -7.42
CA VAL A 77 12.09 -5.61 -6.05
C VAL A 77 11.48 -7.02 -5.94
N GLY A 78 10.70 -7.45 -6.92
CA GLY A 78 10.16 -8.81 -6.97
C GLY A 78 11.25 -9.89 -6.93
N LEU A 79 12.33 -9.70 -7.70
CA LEU A 79 13.49 -10.61 -7.68
C LEU A 79 14.17 -10.62 -6.30
N LEU A 80 14.30 -9.47 -5.65
CA LEU A 80 14.86 -9.39 -4.31
C LEU A 80 13.98 -10.13 -3.29
N LEU A 81 12.65 -9.97 -3.36
CA LEU A 81 11.71 -10.70 -2.50
C LEU A 81 11.85 -12.22 -2.65
N ALA A 82 11.99 -12.71 -3.89
CA ALA A 82 12.30 -14.13 -4.12
C ALA A 82 13.61 -14.55 -3.47
N LYS A 83 14.69 -13.77 -3.62
CA LYS A 83 15.98 -14.12 -3.02
C LYS A 83 15.95 -14.09 -1.49
N ILE A 84 15.16 -13.22 -0.87
CA ILE A 84 14.94 -13.25 0.58
C ILE A 84 14.32 -14.58 1.01
N VAL A 85 13.35 -15.11 0.27
CA VAL A 85 12.80 -16.46 0.54
C VAL A 85 13.87 -17.53 0.43
N VAL A 86 14.74 -17.47 -0.58
CA VAL A 86 15.86 -18.41 -0.70
C VAL A 86 16.78 -18.36 0.54
N VAL A 87 17.13 -17.15 1.01
CA VAL A 87 17.93 -16.97 2.23
C VAL A 87 17.24 -17.59 3.44
N LEU A 88 15.94 -17.35 3.64
CA LEU A 88 15.19 -17.88 4.78
C LEU A 88 15.17 -19.42 4.83
N PHE A 89 15.22 -20.08 3.67
CA PHE A 89 15.29 -21.55 3.60
C PHE A 89 16.70 -22.10 3.79
N LEU A 90 17.72 -21.45 3.19
CA LEU A 90 19.07 -21.99 3.14
C LEU A 90 19.97 -21.58 4.32
N LEU A 91 19.75 -20.38 4.88
CA LEU A 91 20.54 -19.89 6.02
C LEU A 91 20.42 -20.80 7.26
N PRO A 92 19.22 -21.28 7.67
CA PRO A 92 19.12 -22.21 8.78
C PRO A 92 19.86 -23.53 8.53
N GLU A 93 19.84 -24.03 7.29
CA GLU A 93 20.59 -25.23 6.93
C GLU A 93 22.09 -25.02 7.11
N ASP A 94 22.62 -23.87 6.68
CA ASP A 94 24.03 -23.52 6.85
C ASP A 94 24.43 -23.39 8.31
N LEU A 95 23.59 -22.77 9.14
CA LEU A 95 23.85 -22.68 10.58
C LEU A 95 23.91 -24.08 11.23
N VAL A 96 23.03 -25.00 10.82
CA VAL A 96 23.08 -26.40 11.27
C VAL A 96 24.32 -27.13 10.75
N ARG A 97 24.71 -26.92 9.49
CA ARG A 97 25.94 -27.49 8.90
C ARG A 97 27.18 -27.00 9.66
N MET A 98 27.25 -25.70 9.94
CA MET A 98 28.32 -25.08 10.70
C MET A 98 28.40 -25.66 12.11
N GLY A 99 27.27 -25.75 12.83
CA GLY A 99 27.22 -26.37 14.16
C GLY A 99 27.70 -27.83 14.16
N ARG A 100 27.25 -28.64 13.19
CA ARG A 100 27.73 -30.03 13.03
C ARG A 100 29.22 -30.09 12.71
N TRP A 101 29.72 -29.19 11.86
CA TRP A 101 31.13 -29.11 11.52
C TRP A 101 31.98 -28.76 12.76
N VAL A 102 31.55 -27.78 13.57
CA VAL A 102 32.19 -27.44 14.84
C VAL A 102 32.20 -28.65 15.78
N VAL A 103 31.07 -29.31 15.99
CA VAL A 103 30.99 -30.52 16.85
C VAL A 103 31.91 -31.63 16.35
N ARG A 104 32.04 -31.82 15.02
CA ARG A 104 32.95 -32.80 14.42
C ARG A 104 34.43 -32.47 14.63
N GLN A 105 34.80 -31.19 14.78
CA GLN A 105 36.17 -30.85 15.19
C GLN A 105 36.51 -31.40 16.58
N PHE A 106 35.49 -31.57 17.43
CA PHE A 106 35.64 -32.09 18.79
C PHE A 106 35.24 -33.56 18.95
N THR A 107 34.67 -34.19 17.92
CA THR A 107 34.18 -35.59 17.98
C THR A 107 34.59 -36.38 16.74
N GLN A 108 35.47 -37.37 16.90
CA GLN A 108 35.91 -38.27 15.83
C GLN A 108 34.91 -39.40 15.56
N ARG A 109 33.69 -39.08 15.11
CA ARG A 109 32.76 -40.12 14.62
C ARG A 109 32.34 -39.88 13.18
N ALA A 110 32.83 -40.76 12.31
CA ALA A 110 32.35 -40.89 10.94
C ALA A 110 30.99 -41.60 10.94
N THR A 111 30.00 -41.00 10.30
CA THR A 111 28.74 -41.66 9.96
C THR A 111 28.63 -41.71 8.44
N ALA A 112 28.54 -42.92 7.90
CA ALA A 112 28.24 -43.15 6.49
C ALA A 112 26.74 -42.92 6.27
N ALA A 113 26.39 -42.04 5.32
CA ALA A 113 25.01 -41.84 4.91
C ALA A 113 24.74 -42.62 3.61
N SER A 114 23.63 -43.37 3.61
CA SER A 114 23.13 -44.14 2.46
C SER A 114 22.64 -43.23 1.34
N GLY A 115 22.81 -43.71 0.10
CA GLY A 115 22.62 -42.94 -1.13
C GLY A 115 21.16 -42.78 -1.54
N SER A 116 20.59 -41.62 -1.24
CA SER A 116 19.45 -41.10 -2.01
C SER A 116 19.95 -40.53 -3.34
N PRO A 117 19.20 -40.70 -4.45
CA PRO A 117 19.57 -40.15 -5.76
C PRO A 117 19.62 -38.62 -5.78
N ILE A 118 18.95 -37.95 -4.84
CA ILE A 118 19.01 -36.50 -4.61
C ILE A 118 19.57 -36.26 -3.21
N THR A 119 20.61 -35.43 -3.11
CA THR A 119 21.14 -35.01 -1.80
C THR A 119 20.17 -34.07 -1.10
N ARG A 120 20.17 -34.05 0.24
CA ARG A 120 19.36 -33.10 1.03
C ARG A 120 19.55 -31.64 0.58
N SER A 121 20.78 -31.24 0.27
CA SER A 121 21.10 -29.89 -0.19
C SER A 121 20.46 -29.58 -1.55
N GLN A 122 20.44 -30.55 -2.47
CA GLN A 122 19.74 -30.41 -3.76
C GLN A 122 18.23 -30.31 -3.57
N PHE A 123 17.65 -31.14 -2.71
CA PHE A 123 16.22 -31.06 -2.39
C PHE A 123 15.85 -29.69 -1.79
N LEU A 124 16.60 -29.22 -0.79
CA LEU A 124 16.33 -27.94 -0.13
C LEU A 124 16.57 -26.74 -1.05
N SER A 125 17.61 -26.75 -1.88
CA SER A 125 17.84 -25.70 -2.89
C SER A 125 16.75 -25.68 -3.96
N GLY A 126 16.30 -26.85 -4.42
CA GLY A 126 15.17 -26.97 -5.35
C GLY A 126 13.88 -26.43 -4.74
N LEU A 127 13.55 -26.86 -3.52
CA LEU A 127 12.38 -26.38 -2.80
C LEU A 127 12.44 -24.86 -2.57
N ALA A 128 13.60 -24.34 -2.14
CA ALA A 128 13.79 -22.90 -1.91
C ALA A 128 13.53 -22.09 -3.19
N LEU A 129 14.01 -22.54 -4.35
CA LEU A 129 13.78 -21.87 -5.63
C LEU A 129 12.30 -21.95 -6.08
N VAL A 130 11.65 -23.11 -5.91
CA VAL A 130 10.22 -23.27 -6.22
C VAL A 130 9.37 -22.35 -5.35
N VAL A 131 9.60 -22.34 -4.04
CA VAL A 131 8.86 -21.49 -3.09
C VAL A 131 9.15 -20.01 -3.33
N ALA A 132 10.41 -19.64 -3.63
CA ALA A 132 10.79 -18.28 -4.00
C ALA A 132 10.14 -17.80 -5.31
N GLY A 133 9.84 -18.72 -6.23
CA GLY A 133 9.11 -18.42 -7.46
C GLY A 133 7.71 -17.89 -7.21
N ILE A 134 7.04 -18.31 -6.13
CA ILE A 134 5.66 -17.91 -5.81
C ILE A 134 5.53 -16.39 -5.61
N PRO A 135 6.22 -15.74 -4.66
CA PRO A 135 6.10 -14.29 -4.49
C PRO A 135 6.59 -13.52 -5.70
N PHE A 136 7.61 -14.00 -6.44
CA PHE A 136 8.06 -13.33 -7.67
C PHE A 136 6.98 -13.34 -8.74
N VAL A 137 6.41 -14.51 -9.05
CA VAL A 137 5.34 -14.64 -10.04
C VAL A 137 4.11 -13.85 -9.59
N ALA A 138 3.76 -13.89 -8.30
CA ALA A 138 2.65 -13.10 -7.76
C ALA A 138 2.90 -11.59 -7.91
N PHE A 139 4.12 -11.12 -7.66
CA PHE A 139 4.51 -9.72 -7.84
C PHE A 139 4.41 -9.29 -9.31
N ILE A 140 4.94 -10.08 -10.24
CA ILE A 140 4.81 -9.78 -11.68
C ILE A 140 3.34 -9.83 -12.13
N TRP A 141 2.57 -10.83 -11.66
CA TRP A 141 1.14 -10.92 -11.95
C TRP A 141 0.36 -9.70 -11.43
N GLY A 142 0.70 -9.25 -10.22
CA GLY A 142 0.15 -8.03 -9.62
C GLY A 142 0.37 -6.81 -10.49
N MET A 143 1.52 -6.70 -11.15
CA MET A 143 1.81 -5.62 -12.11
C MET A 143 0.99 -5.71 -13.39
N LEU A 144 0.75 -6.92 -13.89
CA LEU A 144 0.02 -7.12 -15.14
C LEU A 144 -1.50 -6.96 -14.99
N ARG A 145 -2.05 -7.32 -13.82
CA ARG A 145 -3.51 -7.40 -13.61
C ARG A 145 -4.00 -6.67 -12.37
N GLY A 146 -3.27 -6.78 -11.26
CA GLY A 146 -3.75 -6.36 -9.93
C GLY A 146 -3.98 -4.86 -9.77
N ALA A 147 -3.18 -4.01 -10.42
CA ALA A 147 -3.26 -2.55 -10.28
C ALA A 147 -4.63 -1.93 -10.62
N THR A 148 -5.46 -2.64 -11.38
CA THR A 148 -6.78 -2.14 -11.82
C THR A 148 -7.90 -3.18 -11.66
N ASP A 149 -7.66 -4.19 -10.82
CA ASP A 149 -8.63 -5.24 -10.45
C ASP A 149 -9.49 -4.78 -9.27
N TYR A 150 -10.35 -3.80 -9.54
CA TYR A 150 -11.16 -3.11 -8.53
C TYR A 150 -12.14 -4.05 -7.81
N GLN A 151 -12.09 -4.04 -6.48
CA GLN A 151 -12.95 -4.80 -5.59
C GLN A 151 -13.96 -3.88 -4.91
N VAL A 152 -15.23 -4.25 -4.96
CA VAL A 152 -16.28 -3.59 -4.17
C VAL A 152 -16.47 -4.36 -2.87
N LYS A 153 -16.20 -3.72 -1.73
CA LYS A 153 -16.47 -4.28 -0.39
C LYS A 153 -17.73 -3.67 0.20
N ARG A 154 -18.48 -4.48 0.93
CA ARG A 154 -19.69 -4.06 1.65
C ARG A 154 -19.51 -4.34 3.13
N VAL A 155 -19.76 -3.33 3.95
CA VAL A 155 -19.64 -3.42 5.40
C VAL A 155 -20.92 -2.86 6.01
N THR A 156 -21.62 -3.65 6.83
CA THR A 156 -22.76 -3.14 7.60
C THR A 156 -22.27 -2.79 8.99
N LEU A 157 -22.47 -1.53 9.40
CA LEU A 157 -22.07 -1.04 10.72
C LEU A 157 -23.32 -0.66 11.51
N ARG A 158 -23.39 -1.10 12.76
CA ARG A 158 -24.54 -0.88 13.64
C ARG A 158 -24.16 0.08 14.77
N PHE A 159 -24.95 1.14 14.93
CA PHE A 159 -24.70 2.19 15.90
C PHE A 159 -25.98 2.50 16.71
N PRO A 160 -25.91 2.56 18.04
CA PRO A 160 -27.08 2.83 18.88
C PRO A 160 -27.56 4.29 18.78
N ASN A 161 -26.66 5.22 18.50
CA ASN A 161 -26.90 6.66 18.37
C ASN A 161 -27.16 7.12 16.92
N LEU A 162 -27.24 6.21 15.94
CA LEU A 162 -27.59 6.58 14.57
C LEU A 162 -29.04 7.10 14.53
N PRO A 163 -29.30 8.31 14.01
CA PRO A 163 -30.66 8.83 13.88
C PRO A 163 -31.51 7.94 12.96
N ALA A 164 -32.82 7.90 13.19
CA ALA A 164 -33.73 6.97 12.51
C ALA A 164 -33.77 7.17 10.99
N ALA A 165 -33.71 8.42 10.53
CA ALA A 165 -33.69 8.81 9.12
C ALA A 165 -32.46 8.30 8.37
N PHE A 166 -31.41 7.92 9.09
CA PHE A 166 -30.17 7.37 8.54
C PHE A 166 -30.07 5.84 8.65
N ASP A 167 -31.12 5.14 9.11
CA ASP A 167 -31.12 3.67 9.06
C ASP A 167 -31.15 3.16 7.61
N GLY A 168 -30.16 2.35 7.25
CA GLY A 168 -29.94 1.86 5.89
C GLY A 168 -29.21 2.85 4.98
N PHE A 169 -28.72 3.98 5.53
CA PHE A 169 -27.98 4.98 4.77
C PHE A 169 -26.66 4.42 4.23
N LYS A 170 -26.40 4.64 2.94
CA LYS A 170 -25.23 4.11 2.25
C LYS A 170 -24.18 5.18 2.04
N VAL A 171 -23.03 5.02 2.71
CA VAL A 171 -21.85 5.85 2.46
C VAL A 171 -20.80 5.06 1.70
N LEU A 172 -20.10 5.68 0.76
CA LEU A 172 -19.07 5.03 -0.04
C LEU A 172 -17.74 5.75 0.13
N GLN A 173 -16.69 5.00 0.42
CA GLN A 173 -15.32 5.49 0.54
C GLN A 173 -14.47 4.99 -0.62
N ILE A 174 -13.78 5.94 -1.24
CA ILE A 174 -12.57 5.72 -2.04
C ILE A 174 -11.40 6.48 -1.39
N SER A 175 -10.19 6.04 -1.67
CA SER A 175 -8.97 6.63 -1.12
C SER A 175 -7.81 6.40 -2.07
N ASP A 176 -6.73 7.16 -1.90
CA ASP A 176 -5.41 6.93 -2.51
C ASP A 176 -5.48 6.59 -4.01
N LEU A 177 -6.01 7.55 -4.77
CA LEU A 177 -6.16 7.43 -6.21
C LEU A 177 -4.81 7.52 -6.91
N HIS A 178 -3.90 8.36 -6.43
CA HIS A 178 -2.56 8.49 -7.00
C HIS A 178 -2.60 8.66 -8.52
N THR A 179 -3.34 9.68 -8.97
CA THR A 179 -3.67 9.87 -10.39
C THR A 179 -2.46 9.94 -11.31
N GLY A 180 -1.32 10.44 -10.82
CA GLY A 180 -0.05 10.47 -11.57
C GLY A 180 0.53 9.10 -11.92
N SER A 181 -0.04 8.03 -11.36
CA SER A 181 0.35 6.65 -11.67
C SER A 181 -0.39 6.07 -12.88
N PHE A 182 -1.50 6.69 -13.33
CA PHE A 182 -2.27 6.20 -14.47
C PHE A 182 -1.78 6.82 -15.78
N ASN A 183 -1.62 5.98 -16.81
CA ASN A 183 -1.23 6.44 -18.16
C ASN A 183 -2.44 6.78 -19.05
N SER A 184 -3.66 6.51 -18.58
CA SER A 184 -4.91 6.80 -19.28
C SER A 184 -6.05 6.91 -18.28
N SER A 185 -7.15 7.56 -18.68
CA SER A 185 -8.35 7.68 -17.83
C SER A 185 -9.24 6.43 -17.85
N GLU A 186 -8.94 5.42 -18.67
CA GLU A 186 -9.80 4.25 -18.85
C GLU A 186 -9.95 3.41 -17.57
N PRO A 187 -8.89 3.12 -16.78
CA PRO A 187 -9.03 2.43 -15.50
C PRO A 187 -9.90 3.21 -14.51
N LEU A 188 -9.71 4.53 -14.41
CA LEU A 188 -10.55 5.40 -13.58
C LEU A 188 -12.00 5.39 -14.08
N ALA A 189 -12.24 5.42 -15.39
CA ALA A 189 -13.60 5.32 -15.94
C ALA A 189 -14.28 3.99 -15.57
N ARG A 190 -13.55 2.87 -15.51
CA ARG A 190 -14.08 1.60 -14.97
C ARG A 190 -14.44 1.72 -13.50
N ALA A 191 -13.56 2.30 -12.69
CA ALA A 191 -13.80 2.51 -11.27
C ALA A 191 -15.02 3.41 -11.04
N VAL A 192 -15.16 4.51 -11.78
CA VAL A 192 -16.33 5.40 -11.72
C VAL A 192 -17.63 4.66 -12.06
N ARG A 193 -17.63 3.79 -13.07
CA ARG A 193 -18.79 2.92 -13.36
C ARG A 193 -19.12 1.98 -12.21
N LEU A 194 -18.11 1.41 -11.55
CA LEU A 194 -18.31 0.55 -10.37
C LEU A 194 -18.85 1.35 -9.18
N ILE A 195 -18.34 2.56 -8.94
CA ILE A 195 -18.80 3.48 -7.89
C ILE A 195 -20.27 3.84 -8.11
N ASN A 196 -20.63 4.31 -9.31
CA ASN A 196 -22.00 4.73 -9.62
C ASN A 196 -23.01 3.57 -9.51
N LYS A 197 -22.61 2.33 -9.83
CA LYS A 197 -23.44 1.12 -9.62
C LYS A 197 -23.80 0.87 -8.17
N GLN A 198 -23.09 1.46 -7.20
CA GLN A 198 -23.38 1.25 -5.79
C GLN A 198 -24.54 2.12 -5.29
N GLN A 199 -24.91 3.16 -6.03
CA GLN A 199 -25.99 4.09 -5.68
C GLN A 199 -25.88 4.56 -4.22
N ALA A 200 -24.67 4.97 -3.82
CA ALA A 200 -24.43 5.50 -2.48
C ALA A 200 -25.09 6.87 -2.33
N ASP A 201 -25.59 7.15 -1.12
CA ASP A 201 -26.21 8.42 -0.79
C ASP A 201 -25.15 9.52 -0.65
N LEU A 202 -23.99 9.15 -0.09
CA LEU A 202 -22.87 10.04 0.22
C LEU A 202 -21.54 9.38 -0.15
N ILE A 203 -20.61 10.15 -0.72
CA ILE A 203 -19.32 9.65 -1.21
C ILE A 203 -18.17 10.44 -0.57
N PHE A 204 -17.14 9.70 -0.16
CA PHE A 204 -15.93 10.21 0.46
C PHE A 204 -14.68 9.86 -0.37
N MET A 205 -13.80 10.85 -0.54
CA MET A 205 -12.41 10.63 -0.96
C MET A 205 -11.46 10.97 0.19
N THR A 206 -10.83 9.95 0.79
CA THR A 206 -10.04 10.11 2.02
C THR A 206 -8.56 10.40 1.80
N GLY A 207 -8.23 11.22 0.78
CA GLY A 207 -6.88 11.74 0.54
C GLY A 207 -6.06 10.96 -0.49
N ASP A 208 -4.92 11.54 -0.86
CA ASP A 208 -3.97 11.07 -1.88
C ASP A 208 -4.60 10.97 -3.27
N LEU A 209 -5.10 12.11 -3.76
CA LEU A 209 -5.60 12.24 -5.12
C LEU A 209 -4.45 12.21 -6.14
N VAL A 210 -3.32 12.82 -5.81
CA VAL A 210 -2.13 12.90 -6.66
C VAL A 210 -0.95 12.14 -6.04
N ASN A 211 0.13 11.96 -6.79
CA ASN A 211 1.38 11.40 -6.25
C ASN A 211 2.21 12.50 -5.61
N ASN A 212 2.29 13.66 -6.26
CA ASN A 212 3.10 14.78 -5.80
C ASN A 212 2.61 16.15 -6.26
N VAL A 213 2.03 16.26 -7.47
CA VAL A 213 1.75 17.57 -8.09
C VAL A 213 0.34 17.65 -8.65
N ALA A 214 -0.27 18.83 -8.55
CA ALA A 214 -1.68 19.05 -8.89
C ALA A 214 -2.00 18.79 -10.37
N THR A 215 -1.02 18.86 -11.26
CA THR A 215 -1.19 18.60 -12.70
C THR A 215 -1.48 17.12 -12.99
N GLU A 216 -1.12 16.20 -12.11
CA GLU A 216 -1.28 14.76 -12.29
C GLU A 216 -2.75 14.34 -12.43
N VAL A 217 -3.68 15.06 -11.79
CA VAL A 217 -5.11 14.74 -11.87
C VAL A 217 -5.81 15.38 -13.07
N GLU A 218 -5.21 16.36 -13.74
CA GLU A 218 -5.94 17.23 -14.68
C GLU A 218 -6.52 16.50 -15.87
N ALA A 219 -5.80 15.52 -16.43
CA ALA A 219 -6.28 14.67 -17.51
C ALA A 219 -7.44 13.73 -17.09
N HIS A 220 -7.70 13.61 -15.79
CA HIS A 220 -8.67 12.69 -15.21
C HIS A 220 -9.88 13.40 -14.60
N ILE A 221 -9.89 14.75 -14.53
CA ILE A 221 -10.96 15.54 -13.92
C ILE A 221 -12.33 15.18 -14.51
N ASP A 222 -12.46 15.20 -15.84
CA ASP A 222 -13.74 14.92 -16.52
C ASP A 222 -14.24 13.50 -16.26
N THR A 223 -13.33 12.55 -16.07
CA THR A 223 -13.68 11.17 -15.74
C THR A 223 -14.16 11.07 -14.29
N LEU A 224 -13.45 11.67 -13.34
CA LEU A 224 -13.82 11.66 -11.93
C LEU A 224 -15.11 12.47 -11.66
N ALA A 225 -15.35 13.53 -12.44
CA ALA A 225 -16.57 14.33 -12.34
C ALA A 225 -17.85 13.54 -12.64
N GLN A 226 -17.73 12.42 -13.38
CA GLN A 226 -18.85 11.51 -13.65
C GLN A 226 -19.27 10.67 -12.43
N ILE A 227 -18.58 10.75 -11.29
CA ILE A 227 -19.05 10.13 -10.04
C ILE A 227 -20.33 10.84 -9.59
N GLN A 228 -21.41 10.06 -9.50
CA GLN A 228 -22.74 10.53 -9.15
C GLN A 228 -23.02 10.31 -7.66
N SER A 229 -23.61 11.31 -7.03
CA SER A 229 -24.04 11.29 -5.62
C SER A 229 -25.21 12.24 -5.48
N GLN A 230 -26.19 11.89 -4.64
CA GLN A 230 -27.33 12.77 -4.35
C GLN A 230 -26.92 13.88 -3.36
N LEU A 231 -26.02 13.55 -2.44
CA LEU A 231 -25.44 14.49 -1.48
C LEU A 231 -24.05 14.95 -1.94
N PRO A 232 -23.50 16.03 -1.35
CA PRO A 232 -22.17 16.51 -1.68
C PRO A 232 -21.11 15.42 -1.56
N LYS A 233 -20.22 15.32 -2.56
CA LYS A 233 -19.05 14.44 -2.50
C LYS A 233 -18.00 15.12 -1.64
N LEU A 234 -17.62 14.53 -0.51
CA LEU A 234 -16.69 15.13 0.44
C LEU A 234 -15.29 14.54 0.27
N SER A 235 -14.27 15.35 0.47
CA SER A 235 -12.87 14.93 0.32
C SER A 235 -11.97 15.61 1.34
N ILE A 236 -10.84 14.98 1.63
CA ILE A 236 -9.73 15.54 2.42
C ILE A 236 -8.42 15.39 1.63
N LEU A 237 -7.34 15.99 2.14
CA LEU A 237 -5.99 15.78 1.62
C LEU A 237 -5.28 14.65 2.34
N GLY A 238 -4.50 13.88 1.59
CA GLY A 238 -3.51 12.94 2.13
C GLY A 238 -2.10 13.52 2.12
N ASN A 239 -1.12 12.73 2.56
CA ASN A 239 0.25 13.22 2.69
C ASN A 239 0.91 13.50 1.32
N HIS A 240 0.49 12.84 0.24
CA HIS A 240 1.04 13.06 -1.10
C HIS A 240 0.51 14.34 -1.76
N ASP A 241 -0.68 14.79 -1.34
CA ASP A 241 -1.36 15.95 -1.92
C ASP A 241 -0.63 17.28 -1.63
N TYR A 242 0.20 17.34 -0.58
CA TYR A 242 0.97 18.54 -0.20
C TYR A 242 2.20 18.80 -1.08
N GLY A 243 2.59 17.83 -1.92
CA GLY A 243 3.80 17.94 -2.74
C GLY A 243 5.10 17.98 -1.95
N ASP A 244 5.12 17.42 -0.73
CA ASP A 244 6.31 17.40 0.14
C ASP A 244 7.46 16.52 -0.38
N TYR A 245 7.19 15.65 -1.35
CA TYR A 245 8.13 14.65 -1.86
C TYR A 245 8.80 15.04 -3.18
N VAL A 246 8.62 16.28 -3.63
CA VAL A 246 9.29 16.86 -4.80
C VAL A 246 10.03 18.15 -4.42
N GLU A 247 11.08 18.46 -5.15
CA GLU A 247 11.80 19.73 -4.99
C GLU A 247 11.06 20.83 -5.73
N TRP A 248 10.82 21.94 -5.03
CA TRP A 248 10.15 23.12 -5.57
C TRP A 248 11.16 24.24 -5.83
N PRO A 249 10.99 25.02 -6.91
CA PRO A 249 11.86 26.18 -7.17
C PRO A 249 11.72 27.27 -6.12
N SER A 250 10.56 27.36 -5.44
CA SER A 250 10.33 28.25 -4.30
C SER A 250 9.16 27.75 -3.44
N PRO A 251 9.04 28.22 -2.17
CA PRO A 251 7.87 27.95 -1.33
C PRO A 251 6.54 28.41 -1.96
N GLU A 252 6.55 29.52 -2.69
CA GLU A 252 5.37 30.06 -3.38
C GLU A 252 4.88 29.13 -4.48
N ALA A 253 5.80 28.50 -5.23
CA ALA A 253 5.44 27.52 -6.24
C ALA A 253 4.74 26.29 -5.62
N LYS A 254 5.19 25.86 -4.45
CA LYS A 254 4.54 24.77 -3.69
C LYS A 254 3.15 25.19 -3.20
N HIS A 255 3.00 26.39 -2.65
CA HIS A 255 1.70 26.91 -2.22
C HIS A 255 0.72 27.03 -3.38
N GLU A 256 1.17 27.53 -4.54
CA GLU A 256 0.33 27.60 -5.73
C GLU A 256 -0.07 26.21 -6.25
N ASN A 257 0.82 25.22 -6.16
CA ASN A 257 0.48 23.83 -6.47
C ASN A 257 -0.64 23.30 -5.56
N LEU A 258 -0.55 23.53 -4.25
CA LEU A 258 -1.59 23.11 -3.30
C LEU A 258 -2.93 23.84 -3.56
N ALA A 259 -2.88 25.15 -3.83
CA ALA A 259 -4.07 25.92 -4.22
C ALA A 259 -4.69 25.41 -5.53
N ARG A 260 -3.85 25.03 -6.51
CA ARG A 260 -4.29 24.41 -7.76
C ARG A 260 -4.95 23.05 -7.52
N LEU A 261 -4.41 22.23 -6.62
CA LEU A 261 -5.02 20.95 -6.25
C LEU A 261 -6.41 21.16 -5.62
N ALA A 262 -6.55 22.12 -4.71
CA ALA A 262 -7.84 22.47 -4.12
C ALA A 262 -8.87 22.90 -5.19
N ARG A 263 -8.45 23.69 -6.19
CA ARG A 263 -9.29 24.03 -7.35
C ARG A 263 -9.65 22.79 -8.19
N ASN A 264 -8.74 21.83 -8.32
CA ASN A 264 -9.01 20.59 -9.05
C ASN A 264 -10.04 19.70 -8.34
N HIS A 265 -10.03 19.61 -6.99
CA HIS A 265 -11.13 18.99 -6.24
C HIS A 265 -12.48 19.64 -6.57
N ALA A 266 -12.54 20.96 -6.58
CA ALA A 266 -13.76 21.69 -6.92
C ALA A 266 -14.23 21.42 -8.38
N LYS A 267 -13.31 21.35 -9.35
CA LYS A 267 -13.63 21.00 -10.75
C LYS A 267 -14.19 19.59 -10.91
N ILE A 268 -13.72 18.63 -10.09
CA ILE A 268 -14.28 17.27 -10.03
C ILE A 268 -15.69 17.27 -9.39
N GLY A 269 -16.07 18.36 -8.71
CA GLY A 269 -17.32 18.47 -7.98
C GLY A 269 -17.22 17.88 -6.56
N TRP A 270 -16.03 17.88 -5.97
CA TRP A 270 -15.80 17.48 -4.59
C TRP A 270 -15.65 18.71 -3.69
N ARG A 271 -16.28 18.65 -2.52
CA ARG A 271 -16.07 19.60 -1.43
C ARG A 271 -14.87 19.15 -0.62
N LEU A 272 -13.81 19.93 -0.65
CA LEU A 272 -12.61 19.70 0.14
C LEU A 272 -12.82 20.23 1.57
N LEU A 273 -12.61 19.39 2.58
CA LEU A 273 -12.70 19.73 3.99
C LEU A 273 -11.29 19.80 4.58
N LEU A 274 -10.91 20.96 5.12
CA LEU A 274 -9.59 21.21 5.71
C LEU A 274 -9.74 21.70 7.15
N ASP A 275 -9.82 20.75 8.09
CA ASP A 275 -10.14 20.99 9.50
C ASP A 275 -11.52 21.65 9.65
N GLU A 276 -12.48 21.10 8.91
CA GLU A 276 -13.86 21.57 8.78
C GLU A 276 -14.85 20.44 9.08
N SER A 277 -16.12 20.81 9.26
CA SER A 277 -17.23 19.87 9.36
C SER A 277 -18.34 20.22 8.37
N HIS A 278 -19.04 19.20 7.91
CA HIS A 278 -20.21 19.34 7.05
C HIS A 278 -21.38 18.54 7.63
N THR A 279 -22.48 19.22 7.91
CA THR A 279 -23.71 18.59 8.39
C THR A 279 -24.52 18.05 7.22
N ILE A 280 -24.98 16.80 7.35
CA ILE A 280 -25.94 16.18 6.44
C ILE A 280 -27.27 16.10 7.20
N GLU A 281 -28.31 16.68 6.62
CA GLU A 281 -29.67 16.68 7.19
C GLU A 281 -30.60 15.82 6.34
N ARG A 282 -31.46 15.04 6.99
CA ARG A 282 -32.47 14.20 6.35
C ARG A 282 -33.65 14.03 7.29
N ASP A 283 -34.85 14.31 6.78
CA ASP A 283 -36.12 14.17 7.51
C ASP A 283 -36.12 14.85 8.90
N GLY A 284 -35.43 15.99 9.04
CA GLY A 284 -35.31 16.76 10.28
C GLY A 284 -34.25 16.25 11.27
N GLU A 285 -33.59 15.12 10.98
CA GLU A 285 -32.44 14.61 11.73
C GLU A 285 -31.12 14.93 11.02
N LYS A 286 -30.01 14.87 11.76
CA LYS A 286 -28.69 15.26 11.23
C LYS A 286 -27.56 14.34 11.68
N ILE A 287 -26.55 14.22 10.82
CA ILE A 287 -25.23 13.68 11.14
C ILE A 287 -24.15 14.69 10.75
N ALA A 288 -22.95 14.60 11.33
CA ALA A 288 -21.82 15.44 10.94
C ALA A 288 -20.72 14.62 10.28
N VAL A 289 -20.12 15.18 9.22
CA VAL A 289 -18.91 14.65 8.59
C VAL A 289 -17.78 15.65 8.82
N LEU A 290 -16.81 15.25 9.62
CA LEU A 290 -15.60 16.01 9.92
C LEU A 290 -14.53 15.63 8.90
N GLY A 291 -13.78 16.61 8.41
CA GLY A 291 -12.61 16.38 7.57
C GLY A 291 -11.41 17.13 8.12
N VAL A 292 -10.35 16.38 8.44
CA VAL A 292 -9.09 16.95 8.90
C VAL A 292 -8.04 16.90 7.80
N GLN A 293 -7.10 17.84 7.85
CA GLN A 293 -5.88 17.76 7.07
C GLN A 293 -5.01 16.56 7.49
N ASN A 294 -4.01 16.22 6.68
CA ASN A 294 -3.17 15.04 6.95
C ASN A 294 -2.51 15.13 8.35
N TRP A 295 -2.65 14.06 9.12
CA TRP A 295 -2.02 13.91 10.43
C TRP A 295 -1.48 12.49 10.56
N GLY A 296 -0.16 12.34 10.62
CA GLY A 296 0.48 11.04 10.83
C GLY A 296 1.28 10.98 12.13
N ALA A 297 1.17 9.90 12.89
CA ALA A 297 1.91 9.72 14.15
C ALA A 297 3.41 9.51 13.91
N GLN A 298 3.80 8.99 12.75
CA GLN A 298 5.18 8.67 12.43
C GLN A 298 5.95 9.94 12.06
N MET A 299 7.16 10.11 12.60
CA MET A 299 7.99 11.32 12.43
C MET A 299 8.24 11.75 10.97
N ARG A 300 8.07 10.86 10.00
CA ARG A 300 8.27 11.15 8.58
C ARG A 300 7.07 11.83 7.91
N PHE A 301 5.91 11.85 8.56
CA PHE A 301 4.68 12.43 8.01
C PHE A 301 4.32 13.72 8.74
N PRO A 302 3.83 14.72 7.99
CA PRO A 302 3.44 15.98 8.58
C PRO A 302 2.15 15.84 9.40
N LYS A 303 2.00 16.74 10.38
CA LYS A 303 0.80 16.92 11.20
C LYS A 303 0.18 18.28 10.89
N TYR A 304 -0.52 18.36 9.77
CA TYR A 304 -1.26 19.56 9.35
C TYR A 304 -2.66 19.62 9.98
N GLY A 305 -3.23 18.46 10.30
CA GLY A 305 -4.58 18.33 10.86
C GLY A 305 -4.79 19.04 12.20
N ASN A 306 -5.97 19.62 12.35
CA ASN A 306 -6.49 20.21 13.58
C ASN A 306 -7.88 19.61 13.89
N LEU A 307 -7.87 18.43 14.53
CA LEU A 307 -9.10 17.75 14.96
C LEU A 307 -9.95 18.58 15.94
N PRO A 308 -9.39 19.30 16.94
CA PRO A 308 -10.19 20.13 17.84
C PRO A 308 -11.05 21.15 17.09
N LYS A 309 -10.49 21.78 16.05
CA LYS A 309 -11.21 22.74 15.19
C LYS A 309 -12.34 22.08 14.40
N ALA A 310 -12.06 20.96 13.73
CA ALA A 310 -13.07 20.22 12.97
C ALA A 310 -14.19 19.69 13.87
N HIS A 311 -13.82 19.20 15.06
CA HIS A 311 -14.76 18.70 16.07
C HIS A 311 -15.65 19.79 16.64
N ALA A 312 -15.09 20.94 17.01
CA ALA A 312 -15.87 22.10 17.45
C ALA A 312 -16.88 22.55 16.37
N ALA A 313 -16.50 22.51 15.09
CA ALA A 313 -17.38 22.84 13.97
C ALA A 313 -18.50 21.79 13.73
N SER A 314 -18.40 20.58 14.28
CA SER A 314 -19.42 19.54 14.16
C SER A 314 -20.66 19.75 15.03
N GLY A 315 -20.59 20.69 15.99
CA GLY A 315 -21.69 21.02 16.89
C GLY A 315 -22.19 19.80 17.69
N ASP A 316 -23.50 19.76 17.87
CA ASP A 316 -24.24 18.78 18.68
C ASP A 316 -24.81 17.62 17.84
N ALA A 317 -24.28 17.37 16.64
CA ALA A 317 -24.73 16.24 15.82
C ALA A 317 -24.56 14.91 16.60
N PRO A 318 -25.62 14.08 16.73
CA PRO A 318 -25.61 12.87 17.55
C PRO A 318 -24.76 11.74 16.97
N PHE A 319 -24.41 11.82 15.69
CA PHE A 319 -23.58 10.84 14.99
C PHE A 319 -22.54 11.55 14.13
N LYS A 320 -21.26 11.15 14.27
CA LYS A 320 -20.12 11.83 13.65
C LYS A 320 -19.23 10.85 12.87
N ILE A 321 -19.02 11.17 11.60
CA ILE A 321 -18.07 10.47 10.72
C ILE A 321 -16.83 11.36 10.56
N LEU A 322 -15.64 10.85 10.87
CA LEU A 322 -14.37 11.52 10.63
C LEU A 322 -13.69 10.98 9.37
N LEU A 323 -13.33 11.87 8.46
CA LEU A 323 -12.41 11.61 7.36
C LEU A 323 -11.00 12.02 7.81
N SER A 324 -10.09 11.05 7.90
CA SER A 324 -8.69 11.27 8.28
C SER A 324 -7.80 10.32 7.51
N HIS A 325 -6.83 10.84 6.75
CA HIS A 325 -6.08 10.06 5.77
C HIS A 325 -5.22 8.94 6.40
N ASP A 326 -4.30 9.29 7.31
CA ASP A 326 -3.40 8.32 7.95
C ASP A 326 -4.11 7.65 9.16
N PRO A 327 -4.19 6.31 9.21
CA PRO A 327 -4.92 5.60 10.26
C PRO A 327 -4.25 5.70 11.65
N SER A 328 -2.98 6.10 11.73
CA SER A 328 -2.30 6.31 13.01
C SER A 328 -2.84 7.53 13.78
N HIS A 329 -3.57 8.44 13.11
CA HIS A 329 -4.31 9.50 13.77
C HIS A 329 -5.36 8.97 14.75
N TRP A 330 -5.91 7.77 14.47
CA TRP A 330 -6.96 7.20 15.31
C TRP A 330 -6.48 6.99 16.75
N GLU A 331 -5.38 6.26 16.94
CA GLU A 331 -4.77 6.08 18.26
C GLU A 331 -4.07 7.34 18.78
N GLY A 332 -3.60 8.20 17.87
CA GLY A 332 -2.85 9.40 18.22
C GLY A 332 -3.68 10.52 18.82
N GLU A 333 -4.95 10.66 18.41
CA GLU A 333 -5.80 11.78 18.85
C GLU A 333 -7.30 11.42 18.88
N VAL A 334 -7.82 10.69 17.89
CA VAL A 334 -9.28 10.49 17.70
C VAL A 334 -9.92 9.72 18.85
N LEU A 335 -9.24 8.73 19.43
CA LEU A 335 -9.76 7.96 20.57
C LEU A 335 -10.09 8.82 21.80
N SER A 336 -9.58 10.06 21.88
CA SER A 336 -9.92 11.02 22.94
C SER A 336 -11.27 11.74 22.72
N TYR A 337 -11.93 11.53 21.57
CA TYR A 337 -13.20 12.13 21.19
C TYR A 337 -14.28 11.06 21.08
N PRO A 338 -14.87 10.60 22.20
CA PRO A 338 -15.73 9.41 22.26
C PRO A 338 -17.00 9.50 21.39
N ASP A 339 -17.41 10.70 21.00
CA ASP A 339 -18.55 11.00 20.14
C ASP A 339 -18.24 10.95 18.64
N ILE A 340 -17.01 10.60 18.24
CA ILE A 340 -16.67 10.23 16.85
C ILE A 340 -16.93 8.74 16.67
N ASP A 341 -17.99 8.40 15.94
CA ASP A 341 -18.46 7.02 15.80
C ASP A 341 -17.68 6.21 14.75
N LEU A 342 -17.36 6.85 13.62
CA LEU A 342 -16.74 6.19 12.47
C LEU A 342 -15.61 7.04 11.91
N THR A 343 -14.38 6.52 11.92
CA THR A 343 -13.23 7.11 11.23
C THR A 343 -12.93 6.35 9.94
N LEU A 344 -12.78 7.07 8.84
CA LEU A 344 -12.46 6.53 7.52
C LEU A 344 -11.08 7.03 7.08
N SER A 345 -10.17 6.07 6.86
CA SER A 345 -8.76 6.30 6.51
C SER A 345 -8.31 5.51 5.29
N GLY A 346 -7.14 5.87 4.76
CA GLY A 346 -6.47 5.26 3.62
C GLY A 346 -4.99 5.00 3.89
N HIS A 347 -4.11 5.59 3.08
CA HIS A 347 -2.67 5.79 3.27
C HIS A 347 -1.79 4.55 3.14
N THR A 348 -2.24 3.42 3.67
CA THR A 348 -1.37 2.25 3.90
C THR A 348 -1.25 1.34 2.69
N HIS A 349 -2.26 1.33 1.82
CA HIS A 349 -2.40 0.46 0.65
C HIS A 349 -2.30 -1.06 0.93
N GLY A 350 -2.24 -1.50 2.19
CA GLY A 350 -1.69 -2.83 2.50
C GLY A 350 -0.26 -3.04 1.95
N MET A 351 0.52 -1.96 1.79
CA MET A 351 1.78 -1.89 1.02
C MET A 351 1.68 -2.44 -0.42
N GLN A 352 0.47 -2.55 -0.97
CA GLN A 352 0.19 -3.07 -2.32
C GLN A 352 0.59 -4.54 -2.52
N PHE A 353 1.03 -5.22 -1.45
CA PHE A 353 1.53 -6.58 -1.51
C PHE A 353 1.30 -7.30 -0.19
N GLY A 354 0.78 -8.52 -0.28
CA GLY A 354 0.69 -9.45 0.84
C GLY A 354 -0.27 -10.59 0.56
N VAL A 355 -0.72 -11.22 1.63
CA VAL A 355 -1.66 -12.34 1.65
C VAL A 355 -2.92 -11.90 2.37
N ASN A 356 -4.07 -12.10 1.75
CA ASN A 356 -5.37 -11.72 2.31
C ASN A 356 -6.37 -12.86 2.10
N LEU A 357 -6.29 -13.86 2.96
CA LEU A 357 -7.15 -15.03 2.98
C LEU A 357 -8.13 -14.93 4.16
N PRO A 358 -9.29 -15.61 4.14
CA PRO A 358 -10.28 -15.55 5.23
C PRO A 358 -9.72 -15.88 6.62
N PHE A 359 -8.71 -16.75 6.69
CA PHE A 359 -8.08 -17.22 7.94
C PHE A 359 -6.68 -16.65 8.18
N PHE A 360 -6.13 -15.90 7.21
CA PHE A 360 -4.76 -15.39 7.32
C PHE A 360 -4.59 -14.11 6.51
N LYS A 361 -4.23 -13.04 7.22
CA LYS A 361 -3.98 -11.72 6.64
C LYS A 361 -2.58 -11.27 7.04
N TRP A 362 -1.72 -11.02 6.06
CA TRP A 362 -0.34 -10.57 6.27
C TRP A 362 0.09 -9.60 5.15
N SER A 363 0.71 -8.51 5.54
CA SER A 363 1.45 -7.61 4.63
C SER A 363 2.65 -7.04 5.38
N PRO A 364 3.76 -6.68 4.71
CA PRO A 364 4.86 -6.00 5.35
C PRO A 364 4.45 -4.71 6.09
N VAL A 365 3.32 -4.09 5.72
CA VAL A 365 2.79 -2.88 6.36
C VAL A 365 2.50 -3.06 7.85
N GLN A 366 2.16 -4.28 8.30
CA GLN A 366 1.77 -4.55 9.69
C GLN A 366 2.92 -4.35 10.70
N TYR A 367 4.17 -4.36 10.21
CA TYR A 367 5.36 -4.09 11.02
C TYR A 367 5.61 -2.60 11.24
N VAL A 368 4.81 -1.75 10.58
CA VAL A 368 4.90 -0.29 10.62
C VAL A 368 3.61 0.33 11.15
N TYR A 369 2.46 -0.27 10.84
CA TYR A 369 1.14 0.18 11.29
C TYR A 369 0.39 -0.94 12.00
N LYS A 370 -0.21 -0.60 13.14
CA LYS A 370 -1.09 -1.52 13.88
C LYS A 370 -2.44 -1.69 13.17
N GLN A 371 -3.03 -0.58 12.70
CA GLN A 371 -4.22 -0.57 11.85
C GLN A 371 -3.83 -0.24 10.41
N TRP A 372 -4.13 -1.14 9.48
CA TRP A 372 -3.55 -1.07 8.14
C TRP A 372 -4.41 -1.65 7.01
N ALA A 373 -5.46 -2.44 7.29
CA ALA A 373 -6.44 -2.82 6.26
C ALA A 373 -7.73 -3.38 6.86
N GLY A 374 -8.85 -2.75 6.51
CA GLY A 374 -10.20 -3.17 6.90
C GLY A 374 -10.69 -2.50 8.17
N LEU A 375 -11.68 -3.15 8.81
CA LEU A 375 -12.39 -2.62 9.97
C LEU A 375 -11.69 -2.96 11.29
N TYR A 376 -11.59 -1.96 12.16
CA TYR A 376 -11.11 -2.04 13.54
C TYR A 376 -12.14 -1.37 14.45
N GLN A 377 -12.19 -1.79 15.71
CA GLN A 377 -13.12 -1.26 16.69
C GLN A 377 -12.44 -1.11 18.05
N GLN A 378 -12.71 0.00 18.74
CA GLN A 378 -12.35 0.21 20.13
C GLN A 378 -13.52 0.89 20.85
N GLY A 379 -14.11 0.16 21.81
CA GLY A 379 -15.37 0.61 22.42
C GLY A 379 -16.49 0.70 21.37
N GLN A 380 -17.15 1.85 21.29
CA GLN A 380 -18.20 2.13 20.30
C GLN A 380 -17.67 2.75 19.00
N GLN A 381 -16.37 3.07 18.95
CA GLN A 381 -15.77 3.71 17.78
C GLN A 381 -15.25 2.69 16.79
N TYR A 382 -15.45 2.97 15.52
CA TYR A 382 -14.89 2.20 14.42
C TYR A 382 -13.85 3.00 13.66
N LEU A 383 -12.81 2.31 13.22
CA LEU A 383 -11.88 2.78 12.19
C LEU A 383 -11.96 1.83 11.01
N TYR A 384 -12.08 2.37 9.81
CA TYR A 384 -11.90 1.61 8.59
C TYR A 384 -10.69 2.13 7.80
N VAL A 385 -9.76 1.23 7.48
CA VAL A 385 -8.58 1.53 6.68
C VAL A 385 -8.76 0.94 5.28
N ASN A 386 -9.08 1.81 4.32
CA ASN A 386 -9.22 1.47 2.91
C ASN A 386 -7.83 1.22 2.29
N THR A 387 -7.71 0.21 1.42
CA THR A 387 -6.42 -0.14 0.79
C THR A 387 -6.12 0.66 -0.48
N GLY A 388 -6.88 1.71 -0.76
CA GLY A 388 -6.68 2.64 -1.87
C GLY A 388 -7.22 2.10 -3.20
N LEU A 389 -7.60 3.01 -4.10
CA LEU A 389 -8.11 2.72 -5.44
C LEU A 389 -6.99 2.70 -6.50
N GLY A 390 -5.91 3.43 -6.25
CA GLY A 390 -4.78 3.57 -7.15
C GLY A 390 -3.60 2.67 -6.81
N TYR A 391 -2.41 3.12 -7.20
CA TYR A 391 -1.13 2.54 -6.80
C TYR A 391 -0.03 3.60 -6.84
N LEU A 392 1.05 3.39 -6.10
CA LEU A 392 2.20 4.29 -6.03
C LEU A 392 3.51 3.49 -5.96
N GLY A 393 4.46 3.83 -6.85
CA GLY A 393 5.80 3.25 -6.89
C GLY A 393 5.85 1.82 -7.43
N TYR A 394 5.12 0.87 -6.83
CA TYR A 394 4.91 -0.46 -7.36
C TYR A 394 3.63 -0.47 -8.22
N PRO A 395 3.71 -0.72 -9.55
CA PRO A 395 2.58 -0.60 -10.45
C PRO A 395 1.73 -1.88 -10.45
N GLY A 396 1.47 -2.43 -9.27
CA GLY A 396 0.78 -3.69 -9.09
C GLY A 396 0.09 -3.80 -7.74
N ARG A 397 -0.79 -4.80 -7.60
CA ARG A 397 -1.45 -5.14 -6.33
C ARG A 397 -1.50 -6.66 -6.15
N VAL A 398 -1.16 -7.14 -4.96
CA VAL A 398 -1.23 -8.58 -4.60
C VAL A 398 -1.81 -8.72 -3.21
N GLY A 399 -2.87 -9.52 -3.06
CA GLY A 399 -3.59 -9.73 -1.80
C GLY A 399 -4.45 -8.54 -1.35
N PHE A 400 -3.96 -7.31 -1.54
CA PHE A 400 -4.64 -6.06 -1.22
C PHE A 400 -4.92 -5.28 -2.50
N LEU A 401 -5.99 -5.72 -3.17
CA LEU A 401 -6.45 -5.16 -4.45
C LEU A 401 -7.07 -3.76 -4.28
N PRO A 402 -7.20 -2.98 -5.37
CA PRO A 402 -7.84 -1.67 -5.34
C PRO A 402 -9.27 -1.76 -4.81
N GLU A 403 -9.63 -0.88 -3.88
CA GLU A 403 -10.83 -1.05 -3.07
C GLU A 403 -11.82 0.13 -3.22
N ILE A 404 -13.09 -0.21 -3.43
CA ILE A 404 -14.25 0.68 -3.28
C ILE A 404 -15.08 0.11 -2.12
N THR A 405 -15.25 0.86 -1.03
CA THR A 405 -15.96 0.33 0.14
C THR A 405 -17.28 1.05 0.34
N VAL A 406 -18.35 0.27 0.43
CA VAL A 406 -19.70 0.72 0.72
C VAL A 406 -20.05 0.32 2.14
N PHE A 407 -20.39 1.31 2.96
CA PHE A 407 -20.89 1.10 4.30
C PHE A 407 -22.39 1.30 4.31
N GLU A 408 -23.10 0.34 4.87
CA GLU A 408 -24.51 0.47 5.20
C GLU A 408 -24.62 0.74 6.70
N LEU A 409 -25.02 1.96 7.04
CA LEU A 409 -25.20 2.38 8.42
C LEU A 409 -26.55 1.88 8.91
N ARG A 410 -26.58 1.20 10.05
CA ARG A 410 -27.78 0.63 10.64
C ARG A 410 -27.93 1.08 12.08
N ARG A 411 -29.16 1.33 12.49
CA ARG A 411 -29.48 1.54 13.90
C ARG A 411 -29.39 0.20 14.64
N ALA A 412 -28.72 0.19 15.80
CA ALA A 412 -28.49 -1.01 16.62
C ALA A 412 -29.70 -1.36 17.48
#